data_AF-A0A2T4JPK5-F1
#
_entry.id   AF-A0A2T4JPK5-F1
#
_cell.length_a   1.000
_cell.length_b   1.000
_cell.length_c   1.000
_cell.angle_alpha   90.00
_cell.angle_beta   90.00
_cell.angle_gamma   90.00
#
_symmetry.space_group_name_H-M   'P 1'
#
loop_
_entity.id
_entity.type
_entity.pdbx_description
1 polymer ?
#
loop_
_entity_poly.entity_id
_entity_poly.type
_entity_poly.pdbx_seq_one_letter_code
_entity_poly.pdbx_strand_id
1 'polypeptide(L)'
;MKKLVWNAGDGALCRQAERAAGWLAFDPWRLTWSPMTAPPAGGQEVSPGDALRLLAAGPRLRRVPVAVIGPREATARQLDTAELLGREMARHGLQLLSGGKSGVMEAVSRGNLAAGGLPVGLIPDDEWHEANDFVAIPLASGIGPARNAIIARAGLALVAVGGGVGTISEMALGIQFGRLVLALDDAPEVPQVIRLSSVAEALDAIAGRILGV
;
A
#
# COMPACT_ATOMS: atom_id res chain seq x y z
N MET A 1 20.78 2.27 -4.75
CA MET A 1 19.64 1.32 -4.67
C MET A 1 20.19 -0.09 -4.64
N LYS A 2 19.64 -0.96 -3.78
CA LYS A 2 20.04 -2.38 -3.72
C LYS A 2 19.54 -3.08 -4.99
N LYS A 3 20.40 -3.77 -5.72
CA LYS A 3 20.00 -4.51 -6.93
C LYS A 3 19.14 -5.70 -6.54
N LEU A 4 17.87 -5.66 -6.96
CA LEU A 4 16.92 -6.77 -6.84
C LEU A 4 16.99 -7.64 -8.08
N VAL A 5 17.05 -8.96 -7.90
CA VAL A 5 17.14 -9.94 -8.97
C VAL A 5 15.99 -10.93 -8.85
N TRP A 6 15.21 -11.09 -9.91
CA TRP A 6 14.16 -12.09 -9.99
C TRP A 6 14.65 -13.35 -10.70
N ASN A 7 14.43 -14.51 -10.08
CA ASN A 7 14.66 -15.82 -10.69
C ASN A 7 13.31 -16.46 -11.03
N ALA A 8 13.02 -16.59 -12.33
CA ALA A 8 11.77 -17.15 -12.81
C ALA A 8 11.65 -18.68 -12.63
N GLY A 9 12.77 -19.41 -12.60
CA GLY A 9 12.77 -20.86 -12.40
C GLY A 9 12.32 -21.24 -10.99
N ASP A 10 12.78 -20.47 -10.00
CA ASP A 10 12.47 -20.71 -8.57
C ASP A 10 11.30 -19.85 -8.06
N GLY A 11 10.83 -18.88 -8.85
CA GLY A 11 9.85 -17.88 -8.43
C GLY A 11 10.32 -17.04 -7.24
N ALA A 12 11.62 -16.75 -7.18
CA ALA A 12 12.29 -16.18 -6.02
C ALA A 12 12.84 -14.77 -6.32
N LEU A 13 12.72 -13.88 -5.32
CA LEU A 13 13.34 -12.57 -5.33
C LEU A 13 14.62 -12.60 -4.48
N CYS A 14 15.73 -12.16 -5.07
CA CYS A 14 17.06 -12.23 -4.48
C CYS A 14 17.76 -10.86 -4.46
N ARG A 15 18.71 -10.68 -3.54
CA ARG A 15 19.66 -9.55 -3.55
C ARG A 15 21.00 -9.93 -2.95
N GLN A 16 22.06 -9.16 -3.23
CA GLN A 16 23.35 -9.31 -2.56
C GLN A 16 23.31 -8.79 -1.11
N ALA A 17 24.02 -9.46 -0.21
CA ALA A 17 24.22 -9.01 1.16
C ALA A 17 25.19 -7.81 1.22
N GLU A 18 24.92 -6.86 2.14
CA GLU A 18 25.70 -5.60 2.22
C GLU A 18 27.09 -5.78 2.84
N ARG A 19 27.28 -6.77 3.72
CA ARG A 19 28.48 -6.91 4.56
C ARG A 19 29.20 -8.25 4.41
N ALA A 20 28.75 -9.12 3.51
CA ALA A 20 29.34 -10.44 3.29
C ALA A 20 29.21 -10.86 1.82
N ALA A 21 30.13 -11.70 1.35
CA ALA A 21 29.98 -12.39 0.08
C ALA A 21 28.85 -13.43 0.21
N GLY A 22 27.62 -13.03 -0.13
CA GLY A 22 26.46 -13.89 0.03
C GLY A 22 25.20 -13.31 -0.61
N TRP A 23 24.25 -14.18 -0.89
CA TRP A 23 22.95 -13.82 -1.44
C TRP A 23 21.86 -13.98 -0.39
N LEU A 24 20.83 -13.15 -0.49
CA LEU A 24 19.64 -13.20 0.33
C LEU A 24 18.43 -13.50 -0.56
N ALA A 25 17.54 -14.36 -0.08
CA ALA A 25 16.22 -14.60 -0.67
C ALA A 25 15.16 -13.89 0.16
N PHE A 26 14.17 -13.30 -0.51
CA PHE A 26 13.02 -12.70 0.15
C PHE A 26 11.99 -13.79 0.50
N ASP A 27 11.62 -13.88 1.77
CA ASP A 27 10.48 -14.68 2.23
C ASP A 27 9.21 -13.84 2.07
N PRO A 28 8.32 -14.16 1.10
CA PRO A 28 7.13 -13.36 0.82
C PRO A 28 6.05 -13.44 1.91
N TRP A 29 6.12 -14.43 2.80
CA TRP A 29 5.17 -14.56 3.90
C TRP A 29 5.63 -13.80 5.14
N ARG A 30 6.93 -13.88 5.45
CA ARG A 30 7.54 -13.16 6.58
C ARG A 30 7.87 -11.70 6.25
N LEU A 31 7.94 -11.35 4.97
CA LEU A 31 8.41 -10.06 4.47
C LEU A 31 9.82 -9.73 4.96
N THR A 32 10.69 -10.73 4.95
CA THR A 32 12.06 -10.63 5.45
C THR A 32 13.05 -11.27 4.49
N TRP A 33 14.29 -10.81 4.55
CA TRP A 33 15.38 -11.43 3.80
C TRP A 33 16.08 -12.49 4.64
N SER A 34 16.41 -13.63 4.03
CA SER A 34 17.16 -14.71 4.68
C SER A 34 18.36 -15.14 3.83
N PRO A 35 19.48 -15.53 4.45
CA PRO A 35 20.65 -16.04 3.72
C PRO A 35 20.31 -17.21 2.82
N MET A 36 20.89 -17.20 1.61
CA MET A 36 20.84 -18.31 0.67
C MET A 36 22.10 -19.16 0.77
N THR A 37 21.96 -20.45 0.54
CA THR A 37 23.09 -21.40 0.51
C THR A 37 23.89 -21.31 -0.79
N ALA A 38 23.27 -20.85 -1.89
CA ALA A 38 23.90 -20.67 -3.19
C ALA A 38 23.38 -19.40 -3.89
N PRO A 39 24.17 -18.78 -4.77
CA PRO A 39 23.69 -17.69 -5.61
C PRO A 39 22.54 -18.15 -6.54
N PRO A 40 21.62 -17.26 -6.92
CA PRO A 40 20.58 -17.60 -7.88
C PRO A 40 21.21 -17.98 -9.22
N ALA A 41 20.77 -19.11 -9.80
CA ALA A 41 21.22 -19.57 -11.11
C ALA A 41 20.55 -18.74 -12.21
N GLY A 42 21.16 -17.61 -12.57
CA GLY A 42 20.56 -16.63 -13.47
C GLY A 42 19.52 -15.74 -12.77
N GLY A 43 19.03 -14.73 -13.49
CA GLY A 43 18.02 -13.81 -12.99
C GLY A 43 18.06 -12.46 -13.69
N GLN A 44 16.94 -11.75 -13.66
CA GLN A 44 16.79 -10.43 -14.27
C GLN A 44 16.75 -9.36 -13.17
N GLU A 45 17.47 -8.25 -13.39
CA GLU A 45 17.32 -7.07 -12.52
C GLU A 45 15.89 -6.51 -12.64
N VAL A 46 15.25 -6.25 -11.51
CA VAL A 46 13.86 -5.77 -11.43
C VAL A 46 13.76 -4.55 -10.53
N SER A 47 12.80 -3.67 -10.83
CA SER A 47 12.42 -2.58 -9.92
C SER A 47 11.72 -3.13 -8.66
N PRO A 48 11.64 -2.37 -7.56
CA PRO A 48 10.82 -2.74 -6.41
C PRO A 48 9.35 -3.01 -6.77
N GLY A 49 8.73 -2.15 -7.59
CA GLY A 49 7.35 -2.32 -8.06
C GLY A 49 7.16 -3.62 -8.86
N ASP A 50 8.05 -3.91 -9.82
CA ASP A 50 7.97 -5.13 -10.62
C ASP A 50 8.23 -6.38 -9.77
N ALA A 51 9.18 -6.32 -8.83
CA ALA A 51 9.45 -7.39 -7.89
C ALA A 51 8.20 -7.74 -7.06
N LEU A 52 7.49 -6.73 -6.56
CA LEU A 52 6.26 -6.94 -5.81
C LEU A 52 5.15 -7.55 -6.68
N ARG A 53 5.00 -7.08 -7.93
CA ARG A 53 4.04 -7.63 -8.89
C ARG A 53 4.31 -9.12 -9.16
N LEU A 54 5.57 -9.49 -9.35
CA LEU A 54 6.00 -10.87 -9.57
C LEU A 54 5.74 -11.76 -8.35
N LEU A 55 6.03 -11.26 -7.14
CA LEU A 55 5.72 -11.95 -5.89
C LEU A 55 4.20 -12.14 -5.70
N ALA A 56 3.39 -11.15 -6.09
CA ALA A 56 1.95 -11.17 -5.95
C ALA A 56 1.24 -12.17 -6.88
N ALA A 57 1.88 -12.57 -7.98
CA ALA A 57 1.39 -13.65 -8.84
C ALA A 57 1.53 -15.03 -8.18
N GLY A 58 2.39 -15.15 -7.16
CA GLY A 58 2.54 -16.35 -6.35
C GLY A 58 1.51 -16.44 -5.20
N PRO A 59 1.20 -17.65 -4.70
CA PRO A 59 0.15 -17.85 -3.70
C PRO A 59 0.56 -17.50 -2.26
N ARG A 60 1.82 -17.15 -2.00
CA ARG A 60 2.39 -17.03 -0.64
C ARG A 60 2.70 -15.60 -0.20
N LEU A 61 2.42 -14.58 -1.01
CA LEU A 61 2.66 -13.20 -0.60
C LEU A 61 1.71 -12.81 0.54
N ARG A 62 2.27 -12.48 1.70
CA ARG A 62 1.50 -11.93 2.81
C ARG A 62 1.12 -10.49 2.50
N ARG A 63 -0.19 -10.23 2.40
CA ARG A 63 -0.71 -8.91 2.06
C ARG A 63 -0.97 -8.10 3.33
N VAL A 64 0.02 -7.31 3.74
CA VAL A 64 -0.18 -6.31 4.79
C VAL A 64 -0.88 -5.09 4.18
N PRO A 65 -1.95 -4.55 4.79
CA PRO A 65 -2.69 -3.46 4.19
C PRO A 65 -1.85 -2.19 3.95
N VAL A 66 -2.24 -1.44 2.94
CA VAL A 66 -1.85 -0.04 2.71
C VAL A 66 -3.11 0.80 2.84
N ALA A 67 -3.08 1.76 3.75
CA ALA A 67 -4.23 2.64 3.96
C ALA A 67 -4.24 3.75 2.90
N VAL A 68 -5.40 4.04 2.32
CA VAL A 68 -5.61 5.23 1.49
C VAL A 68 -6.65 6.11 2.17
N ILE A 69 -6.26 7.37 2.41
CA ILE A 69 -7.02 8.37 3.16
C ILE A 69 -7.19 9.63 2.31
N GLY A 70 -8.27 10.38 2.54
CA GLY A 70 -8.58 11.59 1.79
C GLY A 70 -9.99 12.12 2.10
N PRO A 71 -10.37 13.25 1.48
CA PRO A 71 -11.63 13.91 1.74
C PRO A 71 -12.84 13.13 1.21
N ARG A 72 -13.99 13.35 1.87
CA ARG A 72 -15.32 12.91 1.41
C ARG A 72 -15.81 13.69 0.19
N GLU A 73 -15.46 14.97 0.13
CA GLU A 73 -15.72 15.88 -0.97
C GLU A 73 -14.40 16.09 -1.71
N ALA A 74 -14.24 15.39 -2.82
CA ALA A 74 -12.99 15.34 -3.57
C ALA A 74 -13.13 16.04 -4.93
N THR A 75 -12.07 16.71 -5.37
CA THR A 75 -12.00 17.29 -6.71
C THR A 75 -11.91 16.20 -7.77
N ALA A 76 -12.26 16.51 -9.03
CA ALA A 76 -12.15 15.56 -10.14
C ALA A 76 -10.73 14.96 -10.24
N ARG A 77 -9.70 15.81 -10.08
CA ARG A 77 -8.30 15.37 -10.07
C ARG A 77 -8.00 14.38 -8.94
N GLN A 78 -8.46 14.66 -7.72
CA GLN A 78 -8.26 13.75 -6.59
C GLN A 78 -8.97 12.40 -6.81
N LEU A 79 -10.17 12.42 -7.40
CA LEU A 79 -10.91 11.20 -7.76
C LEU A 79 -10.15 10.38 -8.81
N ASP A 80 -9.64 11.02 -9.87
CA ASP A 80 -8.86 10.36 -10.92
C ASP A 80 -7.56 9.74 -10.37
N THR A 81 -6.84 10.50 -9.53
CA THR A 81 -5.63 10.02 -8.84
C THR A 81 -5.95 8.83 -7.93
N ALA A 82 -7.00 8.92 -7.12
CA ALA A 82 -7.41 7.87 -6.19
C ALA A 82 -7.84 6.60 -6.93
N GLU A 83 -8.61 6.72 -8.00
CA GLU A 83 -9.03 5.57 -8.81
C GLU A 83 -7.85 4.91 -9.52
N LEU A 84 -6.93 5.70 -10.09
CA LEU A 84 -5.69 5.17 -10.66
C LEU A 84 -4.84 4.46 -9.61
N LEU A 85 -4.67 5.06 -8.43
CA LEU A 85 -3.97 4.45 -7.31
C LEU A 85 -4.57 3.10 -6.92
N GLY A 86 -5.90 3.05 -6.74
CA GLY A 86 -6.60 1.82 -6.38
C GLY A 86 -6.39 0.70 -7.40
N ARG A 87 -6.54 1.02 -8.69
CA ARG A 87 -6.30 0.09 -9.80
C ARG A 87 -4.88 -0.46 -9.82
N GLU A 88 -3.89 0.42 -9.67
CA GLU A 88 -2.50 -0.01 -9.69
C GLU A 88 -2.11 -0.78 -8.42
N MET A 89 -2.64 -0.42 -7.25
CA MET A 89 -2.46 -1.20 -6.03
C MET A 89 -2.92 -2.66 -6.21
N ALA A 90 -4.10 -2.88 -6.80
CA ALA A 90 -4.59 -4.23 -7.10
C ALA A 90 -3.64 -5.00 -8.02
N ARG A 91 -3.17 -4.35 -9.10
CA ARG A 91 -2.22 -4.93 -10.07
C ARG A 91 -0.87 -5.31 -9.46
N HIS A 92 -0.44 -4.59 -8.41
CA HIS A 92 0.79 -4.89 -7.67
C HIS A 92 0.57 -5.84 -6.47
N GLY A 93 -0.65 -6.35 -6.30
CA GLY A 93 -0.98 -7.24 -5.20
C GLY A 93 -1.05 -6.58 -3.82
N LEU A 94 -1.09 -5.25 -3.77
CA LEU A 94 -1.24 -4.49 -2.54
C LEU A 94 -2.67 -4.58 -2.04
N GLN A 95 -2.83 -4.87 -0.75
CA GLN A 95 -4.13 -4.89 -0.10
C GLN A 95 -4.54 -3.48 0.30
N LEU A 96 -5.63 -2.99 -0.28
CA LEU A 96 -6.20 -1.70 0.06
C LEU A 96 -7.00 -1.78 1.37
N LEU A 97 -6.77 -0.80 2.25
CA LEU A 97 -7.64 -0.43 3.36
C LEU A 97 -8.05 1.04 3.22
N SER A 98 -9.32 1.36 3.41
CA SER A 98 -9.79 2.75 3.49
C SER A 98 -10.85 2.92 4.58
N GLY A 99 -11.28 4.16 4.83
CA GLY A 99 -12.40 4.45 5.74
C GLY A 99 -13.79 4.16 5.16
N GLY A 100 -13.87 3.66 3.92
CA GLY A 100 -15.06 3.10 3.28
C GLY A 100 -16.21 4.08 3.00
N LYS A 101 -15.96 5.39 2.97
CA LYS A 101 -16.97 6.43 2.67
C LYS A 101 -16.77 7.01 1.26
N SER A 102 -17.50 8.08 0.94
CA SER A 102 -17.48 8.77 -0.36
C SER A 102 -16.13 9.44 -0.69
N GLY A 103 -16.02 10.00 -1.90
CA GLY A 103 -14.90 10.83 -2.31
C GLY A 103 -13.67 9.99 -2.65
N VAL A 104 -12.50 10.35 -2.10
CA VAL A 104 -11.25 9.63 -2.36
C VAL A 104 -11.34 8.15 -2.01
N MET A 105 -11.98 7.81 -0.88
CA MET A 105 -12.11 6.44 -0.40
C MET A 105 -13.01 5.58 -1.29
N GLU A 106 -14.00 6.19 -1.94
CA GLU A 106 -14.88 5.52 -2.89
C GLU A 106 -14.18 5.31 -4.23
N ALA A 107 -13.50 6.35 -4.75
CA ALA A 107 -12.76 6.28 -6.00
C ALA A 107 -11.63 5.23 -5.95
N VAL A 108 -10.85 5.20 -4.86
CA VAL A 108 -9.79 4.20 -4.69
C VAL A 108 -10.35 2.79 -4.57
N SER A 109 -11.46 2.58 -3.84
CA SER A 109 -12.15 1.29 -3.78
C SER A 109 -12.65 0.84 -5.15
N ARG A 110 -13.27 1.75 -5.92
CA ARG A 110 -13.75 1.50 -7.28
C ARG A 110 -12.63 1.04 -8.20
N GLY A 111 -11.52 1.78 -8.24
CA GLY A 111 -10.36 1.42 -9.06
C GLY A 111 -9.75 0.08 -8.66
N ASN A 112 -9.65 -0.18 -7.35
CA ASN A 112 -9.11 -1.43 -6.82
C ASN A 112 -9.99 -2.64 -7.18
N LEU A 113 -11.30 -2.53 -6.95
CA LEU A 113 -12.26 -3.59 -7.26
C LEU A 113 -12.30 -3.90 -8.77
N ALA A 114 -12.34 -2.86 -9.62
CA ALA A 114 -12.37 -3.01 -11.07
C ALA A 114 -11.13 -3.75 -11.64
N ALA A 115 -10.02 -3.71 -10.91
CA ALA A 115 -8.77 -4.40 -11.27
C ALA A 115 -8.62 -5.79 -10.62
N GLY A 116 -9.68 -6.33 -10.01
CA GLY A 116 -9.70 -7.64 -9.35
C GLY A 116 -9.13 -7.64 -7.92
N GLY A 117 -9.00 -6.46 -7.32
CA GLY A 117 -8.65 -6.32 -5.90
C GLY A 117 -9.82 -6.63 -4.97
N LEU A 118 -9.55 -6.61 -3.66
CA LEU A 118 -10.54 -6.84 -2.59
C LEU A 118 -10.50 -5.68 -1.59
N PRO A 119 -11.02 -4.49 -1.95
CA PRO A 119 -10.96 -3.31 -1.08
C PRO A 119 -11.61 -3.57 0.29
N VAL A 120 -10.85 -3.31 1.36
CA VAL A 120 -11.33 -3.39 2.74
C VAL A 120 -11.72 -1.98 3.21
N GLY A 121 -12.92 -1.83 3.77
CA GLY A 121 -13.40 -0.57 4.32
C GLY A 121 -13.66 -0.68 5.82
N LEU A 122 -12.93 0.08 6.65
CA LEU A 122 -13.23 0.19 8.08
C LEU A 122 -14.11 1.42 8.33
N ILE A 123 -15.43 1.22 8.38
CA ILE A 123 -16.44 2.30 8.37
C ILE A 123 -16.80 2.77 9.81
N PRO A 124 -17.22 4.03 10.01
CA PRO A 124 -17.54 4.57 11.35
C PRO A 124 -18.82 4.00 11.92
N ASP A 125 -19.72 3.59 11.03
CA ASP A 125 -21.10 3.25 11.34
C ASP A 125 -21.20 1.85 11.93
N ASP A 126 -22.39 1.57 12.44
CA ASP A 126 -22.71 0.33 13.15
C ASP A 126 -23.00 -0.83 12.18
N GLU A 127 -23.35 -0.53 10.91
CA GLU A 127 -23.80 -1.52 9.94
C GLU A 127 -23.03 -1.46 8.62
N TRP A 128 -22.78 -2.65 8.03
CA TRP A 128 -21.87 -2.82 6.90
C TRP A 128 -22.36 -2.17 5.59
N HIS A 129 -23.67 -2.03 5.42
CA HIS A 129 -24.30 -1.45 4.23
C HIS A 129 -24.06 0.06 4.10
N GLU A 130 -23.52 0.70 5.15
CA GLU A 130 -23.11 2.10 5.14
C GLU A 130 -21.76 2.34 4.46
N ALA A 131 -21.06 1.27 4.04
CA ALA A 131 -19.90 1.37 3.19
C ALA A 131 -20.30 1.81 1.77
N ASN A 132 -19.37 2.45 1.04
CA ASN A 132 -19.59 2.70 -0.39
C ASN A 132 -19.68 1.38 -1.18
N ASP A 133 -20.38 1.42 -2.32
CA ASP A 133 -20.71 0.26 -3.16
C ASP A 133 -19.50 -0.54 -3.67
N PHE A 134 -18.31 0.05 -3.62
CA PHE A 134 -17.08 -0.55 -4.13
C PHE A 134 -16.25 -1.22 -3.03
N VAL A 135 -16.63 -1.14 -1.76
CA VAL A 135 -15.98 -1.89 -0.68
C VAL A 135 -16.41 -3.36 -0.77
N ALA A 136 -15.44 -4.25 -0.95
CA ALA A 136 -15.69 -5.69 -1.02
C ALA A 136 -15.77 -6.32 0.38
N ILE A 137 -15.00 -5.79 1.33
CA ILE A 137 -14.95 -6.29 2.71
C ILE A 137 -15.24 -5.11 3.66
N PRO A 138 -16.52 -4.85 3.98
CA PRO A 138 -16.90 -3.82 4.93
C PRO A 138 -16.72 -4.32 6.38
N LEU A 139 -16.08 -3.50 7.20
CA LEU A 139 -15.91 -3.70 8.64
C LEU A 139 -16.63 -2.56 9.36
N ALA A 140 -17.89 -2.79 9.75
CA ALA A 140 -18.68 -1.87 10.55
C ALA A 140 -18.11 -1.82 11.98
N SER A 141 -17.61 -0.65 12.38
CA SER A 141 -16.88 -0.53 13.64
C SER A 141 -17.68 0.09 14.77
N GLY A 142 -18.68 0.93 14.47
CA GLY A 142 -19.49 1.65 15.46
C GLY A 142 -18.73 2.62 16.38
N ILE A 143 -17.42 2.80 16.18
CA ILE A 143 -16.57 3.64 17.04
C ILE A 143 -16.32 5.05 16.46
N GLY A 144 -17.06 5.42 15.42
CA GLY A 144 -16.99 6.77 14.84
C GLY A 144 -15.57 7.15 14.39
N PRO A 145 -15.11 8.38 14.65
CA PRO A 145 -13.77 8.84 14.26
C PRO A 145 -12.60 8.08 14.92
N ALA A 146 -12.82 7.35 16.01
CA ALA A 146 -11.74 6.64 16.72
C ALA A 146 -11.05 5.57 15.83
N ARG A 147 -11.77 5.00 14.86
CA ARG A 147 -11.22 4.05 13.89
C ARG A 147 -10.09 4.62 13.03
N ASN A 148 -9.96 5.94 12.91
CA ASN A 148 -8.90 6.59 12.16
C ASN A 148 -7.52 6.16 12.69
N ALA A 149 -7.39 5.94 14.01
CA ALA A 149 -6.17 5.39 14.60
C ALA A 149 -5.90 3.93 14.19
N ILE A 150 -6.95 3.14 13.96
CA ILE A 150 -6.83 1.76 13.47
C ILE A 150 -6.39 1.77 12.01
N ILE A 151 -7.04 2.58 11.16
CA ILE A 151 -6.66 2.77 9.75
C ILE A 151 -5.18 3.18 9.66
N ALA A 152 -4.79 4.17 10.46
CA ALA A 152 -3.42 4.67 10.48
C ALA A 152 -2.39 3.66 11.02
N ARG A 153 -2.81 2.63 11.76
CA ARG A 153 -1.92 1.63 12.36
C ARG A 153 -1.86 0.32 11.59
N ALA A 154 -2.92 -0.05 10.89
CA ALA A 154 -3.14 -1.40 10.37
C ALA A 154 -2.07 -1.88 9.38
N GLY A 155 -1.40 -0.95 8.69
CA GLY A 155 -0.51 -1.24 7.57
C GLY A 155 0.97 -0.97 7.82
N LEU A 156 1.75 -1.00 6.73
CA LEU A 156 3.13 -0.52 6.69
C LEU A 156 3.25 0.91 6.14
N ALA A 157 2.25 1.35 5.38
CA ALA A 157 2.19 2.63 4.72
C ALA A 157 0.77 3.20 4.69
N LEU A 158 0.69 4.53 4.61
CA LEU A 158 -0.53 5.30 4.36
C LEU A 158 -0.28 6.23 3.17
N VAL A 159 -1.27 6.37 2.29
CA VAL A 159 -1.24 7.33 1.18
C VAL A 159 -2.40 8.31 1.36
N ALA A 160 -2.07 9.59 1.55
CA ALA A 160 -3.03 10.68 1.55
C ALA A 160 -3.19 11.24 0.13
N VAL A 161 -4.42 11.21 -0.38
CA VAL A 161 -4.79 11.88 -1.64
C VAL A 161 -5.71 13.04 -1.28
N GLY A 162 -5.27 14.28 -1.51
CA GLY A 162 -5.98 15.46 -1.03
C GLY A 162 -5.99 15.59 0.50
N GLY A 163 -6.80 16.53 1.02
CA GLY A 163 -6.74 16.98 2.41
C GLY A 163 -8.04 16.89 3.21
N GLY A 164 -8.00 17.52 4.40
CA GLY A 164 -9.12 17.56 5.33
C GLY A 164 -8.65 17.25 6.76
N VAL A 165 -9.44 17.68 7.75
CA VAL A 165 -9.08 17.50 9.18
C VAL A 165 -8.89 16.03 9.54
N GLY A 166 -9.77 15.15 9.05
CA GLY A 166 -9.64 13.71 9.24
C GLY A 166 -8.36 13.14 8.64
N THR A 167 -8.04 13.53 7.40
CA THR A 167 -6.83 13.11 6.69
C THR A 167 -5.56 13.56 7.42
N ILE A 168 -5.50 14.81 7.89
CA ILE A 168 -4.36 15.32 8.68
C ILE A 168 -4.19 14.51 9.98
N SER A 169 -5.29 14.19 10.66
CA SER A 169 -5.25 13.37 11.88
C SER A 169 -4.68 11.97 11.61
N GLU A 170 -5.11 11.31 10.53
CA GLU A 170 -4.61 10.00 10.14
C GLU A 170 -3.14 10.04 9.70
N MET A 171 -2.70 11.10 9.01
CA MET A 171 -1.29 11.32 8.66
C MET A 171 -0.43 11.43 9.92
N ALA A 172 -0.84 12.25 10.90
CA ALA A 172 -0.13 12.42 12.16
C ALA A 172 -0.06 11.12 12.97
N LEU A 173 -1.17 10.37 13.05
CA LEU A 173 -1.21 9.05 13.70
C LEU A 173 -0.30 8.04 12.99
N GLY A 174 -0.28 8.03 11.66
CA GLY A 174 0.61 7.17 10.87
C GLY A 174 2.08 7.41 11.20
N ILE A 175 2.49 8.67 11.30
CA ILE A 175 3.84 9.05 11.74
C ILE A 175 4.11 8.56 13.16
N GLN A 176 3.19 8.82 14.10
CA GLN A 176 3.32 8.39 15.48
C GLN A 176 3.48 6.86 15.61
N PHE A 177 2.87 6.09 14.71
CA PHE A 177 2.98 4.63 14.67
C PHE A 177 4.16 4.09 13.85
N GLY A 178 5.05 4.95 13.36
CA GLY A 178 6.24 4.58 12.59
C GLY A 178 5.93 4.05 11.19
N ARG A 179 4.85 4.52 10.58
CA ARG A 179 4.43 4.14 9.22
C ARG A 179 5.05 5.06 8.19
N LEU A 180 5.23 4.53 6.98
CA LEU A 180 5.53 5.36 5.82
C LEU A 180 4.28 6.17 5.47
N VAL A 181 4.35 7.49 5.56
CA VAL A 181 3.22 8.38 5.19
C VAL A 181 3.58 9.12 3.91
N LEU A 182 2.79 8.86 2.86
CA LEU A 182 2.96 9.42 1.53
C LEU A 182 1.82 10.39 1.23
N ALA A 183 2.09 11.41 0.43
CA ALA A 183 1.11 12.39 0.03
C ALA A 183 1.13 12.62 -1.50
N LEU A 184 -0.06 12.62 -2.09
CA LEU A 184 -0.32 12.92 -3.49
C LEU A 184 -1.24 14.14 -3.61
N ASP A 185 -1.22 14.77 -4.78
CA ASP A 185 -1.96 16.01 -5.08
C ASP A 185 -1.75 17.10 -4.01
N ASP A 186 -2.80 17.82 -3.66
CA ASP A 186 -2.85 18.95 -2.73
C ASP A 186 -3.06 18.52 -1.26
N ALA A 187 -2.66 17.29 -0.91
CA ALA A 187 -2.67 16.85 0.49
C ALA A 187 -1.87 17.84 1.37
N PRO A 188 -2.30 18.13 2.61
CA PRO A 188 -1.66 19.14 3.47
C PRO A 188 -0.20 18.83 3.80
N GLU A 189 0.58 19.88 4.09
CA GLU A 189 1.94 19.72 4.58
C GLU A 189 1.95 19.27 6.04
N VAL A 190 2.56 18.11 6.30
CA VAL A 190 2.77 17.56 7.63
C VAL A 190 4.24 17.11 7.71
N PRO A 191 4.98 17.47 8.78
CA PRO A 191 6.37 17.06 8.94
C PRO A 191 6.53 15.53 8.81
N GLN A 192 7.60 15.07 8.17
CA GLN A 192 7.92 13.65 7.91
C GLN A 192 7.06 12.95 6.83
N VAL A 193 6.04 13.61 6.29
CA VAL A 193 5.30 13.08 5.14
C VAL A 193 6.10 13.28 3.86
N ILE A 194 6.19 12.23 3.05
CA ILE A 194 6.88 12.26 1.75
C ILE A 194 5.85 12.63 0.68
N ARG A 195 6.04 13.80 0.07
CA ARG A 195 5.23 14.23 -1.08
C ARG A 195 5.77 13.61 -2.36
N LEU A 196 4.88 13.01 -3.15
CA LEU A 196 5.19 12.37 -4.41
C LEU A 196 4.38 13.03 -5.53
N SER A 197 4.91 12.95 -6.75
CA SER A 197 4.32 13.60 -7.92
C SER A 197 3.38 12.68 -8.71
N SER A 198 3.45 11.36 -8.46
CA SER A 198 2.71 10.37 -9.23
C SER A 198 2.35 9.12 -8.43
N VAL A 199 1.35 8.39 -8.93
CA VAL A 199 0.97 7.06 -8.41
C VAL A 199 2.12 6.06 -8.54
N ALA A 200 2.91 6.13 -9.61
CA ALA A 200 4.05 5.23 -9.82
C ALA A 200 5.10 5.38 -8.71
N GLU A 201 5.46 6.62 -8.36
CA GLU A 201 6.38 6.89 -7.26
C GLU A 201 5.83 6.37 -5.91
N ALA A 202 4.52 6.50 -5.69
CA ALA A 202 3.89 5.99 -4.47
C ALA A 202 4.00 4.47 -4.35
N LEU A 203 3.77 3.75 -5.45
CA LEU A 203 3.90 2.29 -5.50
C LEU A 203 5.34 1.84 -5.28
N ASP A 204 6.32 2.52 -5.88
CA ASP A 204 7.74 2.21 -5.67
C ASP A 204 8.17 2.46 -4.22
N ALA A 205 7.70 3.55 -3.60
CA ALA A 205 7.97 3.82 -2.19
C ALA A 205 7.35 2.75 -1.26
N ILE A 206 6.12 2.33 -1.54
CA ILE A 206 5.44 1.24 -0.80
C ILE A 206 6.19 -0.08 -0.99
N ALA A 207 6.57 -0.42 -2.22
CA ALA A 207 7.32 -1.63 -2.53
C ALA A 207 8.68 -1.63 -1.83
N GLY A 208 9.39 -0.49 -1.84
CA GLY A 208 10.64 -0.31 -1.09
C GLY A 208 10.47 -0.54 0.41
N ARG A 209 9.37 -0.03 1.00
CA ARG A 209 9.03 -0.27 2.40
C ARG A 209 8.77 -1.74 2.72
N ILE A 210 8.05 -2.46 1.87
CA ILE A 210 7.75 -3.89 2.04
C ILE A 210 9.02 -4.73 1.87
N LEU A 211 9.82 -4.42 0.85
CA LEU A 211 11.03 -5.15 0.51
C LEU A 211 12.25 -4.73 1.34
N GLY A 212 12.17 -3.67 2.14
CA GLY A 212 13.30 -3.17 2.94
C GLY A 212 14.52 -2.81 2.10
N VAL A 213 14.31 -2.10 0.98
CA VAL A 213 15.33 -1.64 0.02
C VAL A 213 15.35 -0.14 -0.14
#